data_AF-A0A016WCZ6-F1
#
_entry.id   AF-A0A016WCZ6-F1
#
_cell.length_a   1.000
_cell.length_b   1.000
_cell.length_c   1.000
_cell.angle_alpha   90.00
_cell.angle_beta   90.00
_cell.angle_gamma   90.00
#
_symmetry.space_group_name_H-M   'P 1'
#
loop_
_entity.id
_entity.type
_entity.pdbx_description
1 polymer ?
#
loop_
_entity_poly.entity_id
_entity_poly.type
_entity_poly.pdbx_seq_one_letter_code
_entity_poly.pdbx_strand_id
1 'polypeptide(L)'
;MLSTTSKCFFFFRKVIKENWETSKTPRENVLAMGLAFSPNEAVPVKQPHREIIDMVSVEEMDLTEARVLGTVAEQRLKKQQEKRAVLNKEKALRVVSSLEREADEIQADRDSQPRAVRLPDRDVELLIYLAQRYGDDYKAMARDPKNLFQYTPKKISNLMKIYRSSGFYQGIISYCTSFAGSLLCSSAMFFAWLGFA
;
A
#
# COMPACT_ATOMS: atom_id res chain seq x y z
N MET A 1 -30.87 -15.61 31.78
CA MET A 1 -30.03 -14.46 31.37
C MET A 1 -28.98 -14.97 30.39
N LEU A 2 -29.21 -14.78 29.09
CA LEU A 2 -28.29 -15.23 28.03
C LEU A 2 -27.15 -14.22 27.93
N SER A 3 -25.97 -14.58 28.43
CA SER A 3 -24.75 -13.80 28.21
C SER A 3 -24.29 -13.98 26.76
N THR A 4 -24.70 -13.06 25.89
CA THR A 4 -24.12 -12.92 24.55
C THR A 4 -22.74 -12.29 24.68
N THR A 5 -21.74 -13.10 25.05
CA THR A 5 -20.35 -12.73 24.78
C THR A 5 -20.13 -12.90 23.29
N SER A 6 -20.46 -11.84 22.55
CA SER A 6 -20.05 -11.67 21.17
C SER A 6 -18.53 -11.79 21.13
N LYS A 7 -18.03 -12.99 20.78
CA LYS A 7 -16.63 -13.21 20.42
C LYS A 7 -16.37 -12.38 19.18
N CYS A 8 -16.02 -11.13 19.40
CA CYS A 8 -15.39 -10.29 18.42
C CYS A 8 -14.10 -11.01 18.02
N PHE A 9 -14.14 -11.69 16.88
CA PHE A 9 -12.98 -12.27 16.21
C PHE A 9 -12.13 -11.11 15.66
N PHE A 10 -11.57 -10.30 16.56
CA PHE A 10 -10.43 -9.50 16.21
C PHE A 10 -9.26 -10.47 16.04
N PHE A 11 -8.77 -10.59 14.81
CA PHE A 11 -7.49 -11.20 14.54
C PHE A 11 -6.41 -10.27 15.12
N PHE A 12 -6.28 -10.27 16.44
CA PHE A 12 -5.29 -9.46 17.14
C PHE A 12 -3.92 -10.06 16.88
N ARG A 13 -3.00 -9.20 16.43
CA ARG A 13 -1.59 -9.53 16.38
C ARG A 13 -1.09 -9.88 17.78
N LYS A 14 -0.12 -10.79 17.87
CA LYS A 14 0.35 -11.37 19.14
C LYS A 14 0.73 -10.30 20.18
N VAL A 15 1.48 -9.29 19.76
CA VAL A 15 1.90 -8.15 20.61
C VAL A 15 0.70 -7.44 21.24
N ILE A 16 -0.35 -7.17 20.47
CA ILE A 16 -1.53 -6.44 20.98
C ILE A 16 -2.28 -7.32 21.98
N LYS A 17 -2.39 -8.62 21.71
CA LYS A 17 -3.08 -9.56 22.59
C LYS A 17 -2.37 -9.70 23.95
N GLU A 18 -1.05 -9.70 23.97
CA GLU A 18 -0.25 -9.81 25.20
C GLU A 18 -0.35 -8.58 26.09
N ASN A 19 -0.57 -7.40 25.49
CA ASN A 19 -0.69 -6.12 26.21
C ASN A 19 -2.14 -5.71 26.46
N TRP A 20 -3.11 -6.57 26.13
CA TRP A 20 -4.54 -6.27 26.29
C TRP A 20 -5.03 -6.55 27.71
N GLU A 21 -5.53 -5.51 28.39
CA GLU A 21 -6.14 -5.65 29.72
C GLU A 21 -7.66 -5.78 29.62
N THR A 22 -8.23 -6.90 30.09
CA THR A 22 -9.68 -7.15 30.02
C THR A 22 -10.52 -6.22 30.90
N SER A 23 -9.91 -5.58 31.90
CA SER A 23 -10.58 -4.65 32.83
C SER A 23 -10.88 -3.28 32.23
N LYS A 24 -10.13 -2.88 31.21
CA LYS A 24 -10.21 -1.56 30.58
C LYS A 24 -11.07 -1.59 29.32
N THR A 25 -11.60 -0.44 28.94
CA THR A 25 -12.32 -0.33 27.68
C THR A 25 -11.37 -0.50 26.49
N PRO A 26 -11.87 -0.97 25.33
CA PRO A 26 -11.04 -1.10 24.13
C PRO A 26 -10.33 0.19 23.74
N ARG A 27 -10.99 1.35 23.89
CA ARG A 27 -10.41 2.68 23.61
C ARG A 27 -9.23 2.96 24.55
N GLU A 28 -9.41 2.76 25.86
CA GLU A 28 -8.35 3.01 26.84
C GLU A 28 -7.16 2.06 26.65
N ASN A 29 -7.39 0.81 26.27
CA ASN A 29 -6.31 -0.12 25.97
C ASN A 29 -5.47 0.33 24.77
N VAL A 30 -6.14 0.69 23.67
CA VAL A 30 -5.48 1.17 22.44
C VAL A 30 -4.66 2.43 22.75
N LEU A 31 -5.23 3.39 23.49
CA LEU A 31 -4.53 4.60 23.90
C LEU A 31 -3.37 4.32 24.87
N ALA A 32 -3.53 3.39 25.81
CA ALA A 32 -2.48 2.99 26.74
C ALA A 32 -1.30 2.30 26.04
N MET A 33 -1.54 1.61 24.93
CA MET A 33 -0.51 1.04 24.07
C MET A 33 0.14 2.09 23.14
N GLY A 34 -0.32 3.34 23.14
CA GLY A 34 0.16 4.40 22.25
C GLY A 34 -0.38 4.33 20.83
N LEU A 35 -1.48 3.60 20.62
CA LEU A 35 -2.13 3.45 19.32
C LEU A 35 -3.26 4.47 19.17
N ALA A 36 -3.49 4.88 17.92
CA ALA A 36 -4.62 5.73 17.58
C ALA A 36 -5.92 4.90 17.55
N PHE A 37 -6.92 5.31 18.33
CA PHE A 37 -8.26 4.73 18.24
C PHE A 37 -9.02 5.22 16.99
N SER A 38 -8.82 6.50 16.62
CA SER A 38 -9.40 7.13 15.43
C SER A 38 -8.31 7.67 14.51
N PRO A 39 -8.30 7.32 13.21
CA PRO A 39 -7.33 7.85 12.26
C PRO A 39 -7.40 9.38 12.12
N ASN A 40 -8.60 9.95 12.17
CA ASN A 40 -8.82 11.40 12.00
C ASN A 40 -8.29 12.21 13.20
N GLU A 41 -8.21 11.59 14.38
CA GLU A 41 -7.64 12.20 15.57
C GLU A 41 -6.10 12.21 15.50
N ALA A 42 -5.51 11.13 14.98
CA ALA A 42 -4.07 11.02 14.81
C ALA A 42 -3.53 11.84 13.63
N VAL A 43 -4.28 11.91 12.54
CA VAL A 43 -3.93 12.66 11.33
C VAL A 43 -5.12 13.54 10.94
N PRO A 44 -5.22 14.77 11.48
CA PRO A 44 -6.34 15.66 11.17
C PRO A 44 -6.33 16.04 9.69
N VAL A 45 -7.48 15.83 9.04
CA VAL A 45 -7.69 16.26 7.65
C VAL A 45 -7.72 17.78 7.62
N LYS A 46 -6.72 18.40 6.97
CA LYS A 46 -6.69 19.85 6.75
C LYS A 46 -7.90 20.26 5.89
N GLN A 47 -8.91 20.86 6.50
CA GLN A 47 -10.00 21.50 5.78
C GLN A 47 -9.55 22.90 5.32
N PRO A 48 -10.04 23.40 4.16
CA PRO A 48 -9.78 24.79 3.78
C PRO A 48 -10.34 25.74 4.84
N HIS A 49 -9.54 26.74 5.21
CA HIS A 49 -9.88 27.77 6.21
C HIS A 49 -11.24 28.40 5.90
N ARG A 50 -12.11 28.53 6.91
CA ARG A 50 -13.41 29.18 6.79
C ARG A 50 -13.44 30.33 7.80
N GLU A 51 -13.43 31.56 7.28
CA GLU A 51 -13.37 32.81 8.07
C GLU A 51 -14.45 32.93 9.17
N ILE A 52 -15.55 32.18 9.07
CA ILE A 52 -16.67 32.19 10.01
C ILE A 52 -16.38 31.35 11.27
N ILE A 53 -15.51 30.33 11.19
CA ILE A 53 -15.28 29.35 12.27
C ILE A 53 -14.01 29.69 13.05
N ASP A 54 -13.03 30.31 12.40
CA ASP A 54 -11.71 30.62 12.96
C ASP A 54 -11.69 31.97 13.72
N MET A 55 -12.73 32.24 14.52
CA MET A 55 -12.69 33.28 15.54
C MET A 55 -11.69 32.84 16.62
N VAL A 56 -10.52 33.48 16.65
CA VAL A 56 -9.53 33.31 17.72
C VAL A 56 -10.16 33.80 19.03
N SER A 57 -10.47 32.87 19.92
CA SER A 57 -10.80 33.19 21.31
C SER A 57 -9.60 33.95 21.90
N VAL A 58 -9.85 35.20 22.26
CA VAL A 58 -8.91 36.06 22.99
C VAL A 58 -8.38 35.31 24.20
N GLU A 59 -7.07 35.30 24.36
CA GLU A 59 -6.37 34.69 25.50
C GLU A 59 -6.93 35.30 26.79
N GLU A 60 -7.77 34.55 27.49
CA GLU A 60 -8.11 34.84 28.87
C GLU A 60 -6.90 34.45 29.71
N MET A 61 -6.28 35.44 30.35
CA MET A 61 -5.16 35.24 31.26
C MET A 61 -5.70 34.52 32.51
N ASP A 62 -5.48 33.22 32.58
CA ASP A 62 -6.02 32.33 33.59
C ASP A 62 -5.36 32.62 34.96
N LEU A 63 -6.04 33.39 35.83
CA LEU A 63 -5.59 33.73 37.19
C LEU A 63 -5.61 32.54 38.17
N THR A 64 -5.65 31.30 37.66
CA THR A 64 -5.81 30.06 38.43
C THR A 64 -4.51 29.42 38.90
N GLU A 65 -3.34 29.96 38.51
CA GLU A 65 -2.02 29.42 38.87
C GLU A 65 -1.68 29.55 40.37
N ALA A 66 -2.36 30.42 41.11
CA ALA A 66 -2.05 30.68 42.53
C ALA A 66 -2.80 29.77 43.54
N ARG A 67 -3.76 28.94 43.10
CA ARG A 67 -4.47 27.96 43.97
C ARG A 67 -3.83 26.57 43.99
N VAL A 68 -2.70 26.38 43.31
CA VAL A 68 -2.23 25.07 42.78
C VAL A 68 -1.57 24.13 43.81
N LEU A 69 -1.30 24.56 45.04
CA LEU A 69 -0.90 23.61 46.08
C LEU A 69 -2.13 23.16 46.86
N GLY A 70 -2.86 22.22 46.24
CA GLY A 70 -3.86 21.42 46.94
C GLY A 70 -3.27 20.73 48.18
N THR A 71 -4.12 20.04 48.93
CA THR A 71 -3.72 19.30 50.13
C THR A 71 -2.59 18.31 49.83
N VAL A 72 -1.80 17.95 50.86
CA VAL A 72 -0.70 16.96 50.73
C VAL A 72 -1.20 15.63 50.14
N ALA A 73 -2.46 15.27 50.38
CA ALA A 73 -3.11 14.10 49.80
C ALA A 73 -3.30 14.24 48.28
N GLU A 74 -3.79 15.38 47.80
CA GLU A 74 -3.95 15.67 46.37
C GLU A 74 -2.61 15.69 45.63
N GLN A 75 -1.58 16.26 46.25
CA GLN A 75 -0.21 16.24 45.70
C GLN A 75 0.35 14.82 45.56
N ARG A 76 0.12 13.95 46.56
CA ARG A 76 0.54 12.53 46.51
C ARG A 76 -0.18 11.76 45.40
N LEU A 77 -1.48 12.00 45.24
CA LEU A 77 -2.30 11.37 44.21
C LEU A 77 -1.86 11.80 42.81
N LYS A 78 -1.60 13.10 42.62
CA LYS A 78 -1.06 13.66 41.37
C LYS A 78 0.30 13.04 41.02
N LYS A 79 1.22 12.95 41.99
CA LYS A 79 2.52 12.28 41.81
C LYS A 79 2.37 10.79 41.46
N GLN A 80 1.38 10.10 42.03
CA GLN A 80 1.11 8.70 41.69
C GLN A 80 0.54 8.55 40.27
N GLN A 81 -0.33 9.46 39.85
CA GLN A 81 -0.86 9.51 38.48
C GLN A 81 0.26 9.79 37.47
N GLU A 82 1.13 10.75 37.75
CA GLU A 82 2.29 11.06 36.92
C GLU A 82 3.20 9.84 36.76
N LYS A 83 3.54 9.14 37.85
CA LYS A 83 4.30 7.88 37.79
C LYS A 83 3.62 6.82 36.93
N ARG A 84 2.30 6.67 37.03
CA ARG A 84 1.53 5.74 36.19
C ARG A 84 1.56 6.16 34.73
N ALA A 85 1.48 7.46 34.44
CA ALA A 85 1.54 7.99 33.08
C ALA A 85 2.92 7.75 32.45
N VAL A 86 4.01 7.96 33.20
CA VAL A 86 5.38 7.66 32.74
C VAL A 86 5.53 6.17 32.42
N LEU A 87 5.10 5.29 33.35
CA LEU A 87 5.12 3.84 33.12
C LEU A 87 4.30 3.45 31.87
N ASN A 88 3.13 4.05 31.69
CA ASN A 88 2.27 3.76 30.54
C ASN A 88 2.93 4.20 29.23
N LYS A 89 3.58 5.38 29.23
CA LYS A 89 4.35 5.88 28.10
C LYS A 89 5.51 4.96 27.74
N GLU A 90 6.26 4.45 28.72
CA GLU A 90 7.34 3.48 28.47
C GLU A 90 6.82 2.16 27.90
N LYS A 91 5.69 1.65 28.41
CA LYS A 91 5.04 0.46 27.85
C LYS A 91 4.58 0.70 26.41
N ALA A 92 3.94 1.83 26.15
CA ALA A 92 3.51 2.23 24.81
C ALA A 92 4.68 2.26 23.83
N LEU A 93 5.81 2.87 24.21
CA LEU A 93 7.01 2.91 23.37
C LEU A 93 7.54 1.51 23.02
N ARG A 94 7.53 0.58 23.98
CA ARG A 94 7.94 -0.81 23.73
C ARG A 94 6.99 -1.51 22.75
N VAL A 95 5.68 -1.33 22.95
CA VAL A 95 4.65 -1.93 22.08
C VAL A 95 4.78 -1.38 20.66
N VAL A 96 4.86 -0.06 20.50
CA VAL A 96 5.02 0.59 19.19
C VAL A 96 6.30 0.15 18.50
N SER A 97 7.44 0.18 19.18
CA SER A 97 8.72 -0.26 18.60
C SER A 97 8.67 -1.72 18.14
N SER A 98 8.02 -2.60 18.92
CA SER A 98 7.86 -4.00 18.51
C SER A 98 6.97 -4.14 17.26
N LEU A 99 5.86 -3.39 17.18
CA LEU A 99 4.92 -3.40 16.06
C LEU A 99 5.51 -2.80 14.78
N GLU A 100 6.31 -1.74 14.90
CA GLU A 100 7.03 -1.12 13.80
C GLU A 100 8.01 -2.11 13.18
N ARG A 101 8.85 -2.75 13.99
CA ARG A 101 9.78 -3.78 13.51
C ARG A 101 9.04 -4.92 12.80
N GLU A 102 7.95 -5.35 13.41
CA GLU A 102 7.06 -6.38 12.89
C GLU A 102 6.36 -5.95 11.58
N ALA A 103 6.12 -4.65 11.36
CA ALA A 103 5.58 -4.11 10.11
C ALA A 103 6.68 -4.02 9.04
N ASP A 104 7.88 -3.62 9.42
CA ASP A 104 9.07 -3.55 8.55
C ASP A 104 9.47 -4.94 8.05
N GLU A 105 9.45 -5.95 8.92
CA GLU A 105 9.69 -7.36 8.56
C GLU A 105 8.67 -7.83 7.50
N ILE A 106 7.37 -7.56 7.71
CA ILE A 106 6.34 -7.89 6.72
C ILE A 106 6.58 -7.15 5.41
N GLN A 107 6.94 -5.86 5.48
CA GLN A 107 7.18 -5.06 4.29
C GLN A 107 8.40 -5.59 3.51
N ALA A 108 9.49 -5.93 4.21
CA ALA A 108 10.67 -6.57 3.62
C ALA A 108 10.35 -7.94 3.00
N ASP A 109 9.48 -8.75 3.63
CA ASP A 109 9.01 -10.01 3.05
C ASP A 109 8.19 -9.76 1.77
N ARG A 110 7.37 -8.70 1.71
CA ARG A 110 6.64 -8.32 0.50
C ARG A 110 7.54 -7.78 -0.60
N ASP A 111 8.58 -7.04 -0.24
CA ASP A 111 9.53 -6.46 -1.19
C ASP A 111 10.52 -7.50 -1.73
N SER A 112 10.91 -8.48 -0.90
CA SER A 112 11.74 -9.61 -1.32
C SER A 112 10.99 -10.60 -2.20
N GLN A 113 9.68 -10.77 -1.99
CA GLN A 113 8.79 -11.54 -2.85
C GLN A 113 7.84 -10.61 -3.61
N PRO A 114 8.33 -9.85 -4.62
CA PRO A 114 7.48 -8.99 -5.40
C PRO A 114 6.37 -9.85 -6.02
N ARG A 115 5.12 -9.46 -5.80
CA ARG A 115 3.97 -10.16 -6.37
C ARG A 115 4.15 -10.17 -7.89
N ALA A 116 4.37 -11.34 -8.46
CA ALA A 116 4.37 -11.51 -9.91
C ALA A 116 2.97 -11.12 -10.42
N VAL A 117 2.85 -9.94 -11.02
CA VAL A 117 1.61 -9.51 -11.68
C VAL A 117 1.47 -10.38 -12.92
N ARG A 118 0.63 -11.43 -12.81
CA ARG A 118 0.31 -12.29 -13.93
C ARG A 118 -0.78 -11.66 -14.78
N LEU A 119 -0.50 -11.47 -16.07
CA LEU A 119 -1.53 -11.14 -17.05
C LEU A 119 -2.37 -12.39 -17.34
N PRO A 120 -3.67 -12.23 -17.63
CA PRO A 120 -4.47 -13.34 -18.13
C PRO A 120 -3.97 -13.79 -19.50
N ASP A 121 -4.03 -15.09 -19.77
CA ASP A 121 -3.43 -15.71 -20.97
C ASP A 121 -3.91 -15.09 -22.28
N ARG A 122 -5.20 -14.74 -22.37
CA ARG A 122 -5.77 -14.08 -23.57
C ARG A 122 -5.16 -12.72 -23.86
N ASP A 123 -4.87 -11.93 -22.83
CA ASP A 123 -4.25 -10.62 -23.00
C ASP A 123 -2.78 -10.80 -23.43
N VAL A 124 -2.11 -11.85 -22.93
CA VAL A 124 -0.74 -12.19 -23.35
C VAL A 124 -0.70 -12.53 -24.84
N GLU A 125 -1.59 -13.41 -25.31
CA GLU A 125 -1.68 -13.78 -26.73
C GLU A 125 -1.92 -12.57 -27.65
N LEU A 126 -2.84 -11.68 -27.24
CA LEU A 126 -3.13 -10.45 -27.97
C LEU A 126 -1.90 -9.52 -28.01
N LEU A 127 -1.21 -9.33 -26.89
CA LEU A 127 -0.05 -8.45 -26.81
C LEU A 127 1.14 -8.99 -27.61
N ILE A 128 1.37 -10.31 -27.62
CA ILE A 128 2.39 -10.93 -28.47
C ILE A 128 2.14 -10.56 -29.93
N TYR A 129 0.90 -10.74 -30.40
CA TYR A 129 0.52 -10.43 -31.77
C TYR A 129 0.68 -8.93 -32.11
N LEU A 130 0.22 -8.05 -31.23
CA LEU A 130 0.29 -6.60 -31.44
C LEU A 130 1.73 -6.09 -31.41
N ALA A 131 2.56 -6.60 -30.50
CA ALA A 131 3.97 -6.22 -30.38
C ALA A 131 4.77 -6.62 -31.63
N GLN A 132 4.50 -7.80 -32.22
CA GLN A 132 5.17 -8.26 -33.44
C GLN A 132 4.83 -7.40 -34.67
N ARG A 133 3.62 -6.84 -34.75
CA ARG A 133 3.15 -6.10 -35.92
C ARG A 133 3.34 -4.59 -35.84
N TYR A 134 3.03 -4.01 -34.68
CA TYR A 134 2.96 -2.55 -34.51
C TYR A 134 4.02 -2.01 -33.53
N GLY A 135 4.78 -2.87 -32.85
CA GLY A 135 5.87 -2.45 -31.95
C GLY A 135 5.40 -1.62 -30.76
N ASP A 136 5.60 -0.30 -30.82
CA ASP A 136 5.23 0.68 -29.78
C ASP A 136 4.04 1.59 -30.16
N ASP A 137 3.44 1.41 -31.34
CA ASP A 137 2.36 2.25 -31.83
C ASP A 137 0.98 1.87 -31.24
N TYR A 138 0.74 2.26 -29.98
CA TYR A 138 -0.49 1.90 -29.24
C TYR A 138 -1.78 2.42 -29.89
N LYS A 139 -1.72 3.51 -30.66
CA LYS A 139 -2.87 4.04 -31.40
C LYS A 139 -3.28 3.13 -32.56
N ALA A 140 -2.30 2.54 -33.25
CA ALA A 140 -2.56 1.58 -34.32
C ALA A 140 -3.07 0.26 -33.73
N MET A 141 -2.48 -0.20 -32.63
CA MET A 141 -2.92 -1.40 -31.91
C MET A 141 -4.38 -1.35 -31.48
N ALA A 142 -4.84 -0.18 -31.01
CA ALA A 142 -6.23 -0.03 -30.58
C ALA A 142 -7.24 -0.20 -31.73
N ARG A 143 -6.83 0.08 -32.96
CA ARG A 143 -7.65 -0.04 -34.17
C ARG A 143 -7.57 -1.43 -34.81
N ASP A 144 -6.71 -2.31 -34.30
CA ASP A 144 -6.51 -3.62 -34.88
C ASP A 144 -7.76 -4.51 -34.73
N PRO A 145 -8.14 -5.28 -35.76
CA PRO A 145 -9.31 -6.16 -35.69
C PRO A 145 -9.24 -7.24 -34.59
N LYS A 146 -8.04 -7.67 -34.18
CA LYS A 146 -7.86 -8.64 -33.09
C LYS A 146 -8.06 -8.03 -31.70
N ASN A 147 -8.11 -6.70 -31.58
CA ASN A 147 -8.48 -6.02 -30.34
C ASN A 147 -10.00 -6.15 -30.07
N LEU A 148 -10.46 -7.39 -29.81
CA LEU A 148 -11.87 -7.74 -29.66
C LEU A 148 -12.56 -6.97 -28.53
N PHE A 149 -11.83 -6.68 -27.45
CA PHE A 149 -12.34 -5.96 -26.28
C PHE A 149 -12.22 -4.44 -26.39
N GLN A 150 -11.90 -3.92 -27.59
CA GLN A 150 -11.85 -2.49 -27.88
C GLN A 150 -10.96 -1.74 -26.87
N TYR A 151 -9.80 -2.29 -26.53
CA TYR A 151 -8.91 -1.65 -25.58
C TYR A 151 -8.46 -0.29 -26.08
N THR A 152 -8.54 0.70 -25.18
CA THR A 152 -8.03 2.04 -25.45
C THR A 152 -6.49 2.00 -25.55
N PRO A 153 -5.86 2.92 -26.31
CA PRO A 153 -4.40 2.96 -26.43
C PRO A 153 -3.68 3.01 -25.08
N LYS A 154 -4.27 3.70 -24.09
CA LYS A 154 -3.72 3.79 -22.73
C LYS A 154 -3.79 2.44 -22.00
N LYS A 155 -4.89 1.69 -22.17
CA LYS A 155 -5.03 0.35 -21.61
C LYS A 155 -4.01 -0.60 -22.22
N ILE A 156 -3.84 -0.58 -23.54
CA ILE A 156 -2.82 -1.38 -24.25
C ILE A 156 -1.41 -1.01 -23.75
N SER A 157 -1.10 0.28 -23.61
CA SER A 157 0.19 0.72 -23.06
C SER A 157 0.44 0.18 -21.65
N ASN A 158 -0.57 0.25 -20.77
CA ASN A 158 -0.45 -0.28 -19.40
C ASN A 158 -0.27 -1.80 -19.39
N LEU A 159 -1.03 -2.53 -20.22
CA LEU A 159 -0.89 -3.97 -20.39
C LEU A 159 0.50 -4.34 -20.94
N MET A 160 1.00 -3.59 -21.92
CA MET A 160 2.32 -3.78 -22.50
C MET A 160 3.43 -3.54 -21.49
N LYS A 161 3.29 -2.54 -20.60
CA LYS A 161 4.25 -2.33 -19.49
C LYS A 161 4.34 -3.53 -18.56
N ILE A 162 3.19 -4.09 -18.19
CA ILE A 162 3.16 -5.27 -17.31
C ILE A 162 3.71 -6.49 -18.06
N TYR A 163 3.33 -6.66 -19.33
CA TYR A 163 3.87 -7.72 -20.20
C TYR A 163 5.39 -7.65 -20.36
N ARG A 164 5.98 -6.45 -20.53
CA ARG A 164 7.44 -6.25 -20.56
C ARG A 164 8.12 -6.55 -19.22
N SER A 165 7.46 -6.20 -18.11
CA SER A 165 7.97 -6.52 -16.78
C SER A 165 7.89 -8.02 -16.46
N SER A 166 7.03 -8.75 -17.17
CA SER A 166 6.93 -10.19 -17.06
C SER A 166 8.07 -10.87 -17.83
N GLY A 167 8.58 -11.99 -17.29
CA GLY A 167 9.67 -12.75 -17.92
C GLY A 167 9.33 -13.35 -19.29
N PHE A 168 8.06 -13.34 -19.71
CA PHE A 168 7.60 -13.88 -21.00
C PHE A 168 8.10 -13.09 -22.21
N TYR A 169 8.29 -11.77 -22.07
CA TYR A 169 8.72 -10.90 -23.17
C TYR A 169 10.18 -11.15 -23.60
N GLN A 170 11.06 -11.44 -22.63
CA GLN A 170 12.48 -11.70 -22.85
C GLN A 170 12.72 -12.95 -23.73
N GLY A 171 11.91 -14.00 -23.54
CA GLY A 171 11.98 -15.21 -24.36
C GLY A 171 11.71 -14.90 -25.83
N ILE A 172 10.62 -14.19 -26.12
CA ILE A 172 10.18 -13.92 -27.51
C ILE A 172 11.18 -13.04 -28.26
N ILE A 173 11.77 -12.03 -27.62
CA ILE A 173 12.84 -11.23 -28.23
C ILE A 173 14.05 -12.11 -28.56
N SER A 174 14.48 -12.95 -27.62
CA SER A 174 15.64 -13.83 -27.80
C SER A 174 15.46 -14.81 -28.98
N TYR A 175 14.27 -15.39 -29.14
CA TYR A 175 13.96 -16.25 -30.30
C TYR A 175 13.92 -15.47 -31.62
N CYS A 176 13.44 -14.22 -31.61
CA CYS A 176 13.36 -13.38 -32.80
C CYS A 176 14.74 -12.87 -33.26
N THR A 177 15.61 -12.48 -32.33
CA THR A 177 16.99 -12.07 -32.63
C THR A 177 17.86 -13.25 -33.09
N SER A 178 17.61 -14.46 -32.55
CA SER A 178 18.33 -15.67 -32.97
C SER A 178 17.94 -16.14 -34.38
N PHE A 179 16.71 -15.87 -34.82
CA PHE A 179 16.23 -16.22 -36.17
C PHE A 179 16.56 -15.14 -37.22
N ALA A 180 16.67 -13.87 -36.81
CA ALA A 180 17.13 -12.78 -37.69
C ALA A 180 18.62 -12.92 -38.07
N GLY A 181 19.43 -13.61 -37.26
CA GLY A 181 20.82 -13.95 -37.58
C GLY A 181 20.98 -15.04 -38.66
N SER A 182 19.92 -15.80 -38.97
CA SER A 182 19.92 -16.90 -39.95
C SER A 182 19.18 -16.57 -41.25
N LEU A 183 18.68 -15.33 -41.44
CA LEU A 183 18.03 -14.88 -42.67
C LEU A 183 18.84 -13.90 -43.53
N LEU A 184 20.12 -13.69 -43.24
CA LEU A 184 21.03 -13.01 -44.16
C LEU A 184 21.71 -13.94 -45.18
N CYS A 185 21.39 -15.25 -45.22
CA CYS A 185 22.02 -16.19 -46.17
C CYS A 185 21.11 -16.79 -47.26
N SER A 186 19.78 -16.58 -47.24
CA SER A 186 18.89 -17.23 -48.24
C SER A 186 18.14 -16.29 -49.18
N SER A 187 18.31 -14.97 -49.07
CA SER A 187 17.66 -14.02 -50.01
C SER A 187 18.36 -13.91 -51.38
N ALA A 188 19.42 -14.70 -51.62
CA ALA A 188 20.06 -14.79 -52.94
C ALA A 188 19.54 -15.94 -53.84
N MET A 189 18.57 -16.76 -53.38
CA MET A 189 18.05 -17.89 -54.18
C MET A 189 16.54 -17.84 -54.50
N PHE A 190 15.85 -16.73 -54.21
CA PHE A 190 14.40 -16.62 -54.54
C PHE A 190 14.08 -15.80 -55.80
N PHE A 191 15.09 -15.25 -56.50
CA PHE A 191 14.92 -14.51 -57.77
C PHE A 191 15.47 -15.24 -59.01
N ALA A 192 15.72 -16.56 -58.93
CA ALA A 192 16.11 -17.38 -60.08
C ALA A 192 15.03 -18.40 -60.52
N TRP A 193 13.81 -18.29 -60.00
CA TRP A 193 12.71 -19.24 -60.28
C TRP A 193 11.41 -18.55 -60.72
N LEU A 194 11.51 -17.50 -61.53
CA LEU A 194 10.41 -17.01 -62.38
C LEU A 194 11.04 -16.64 -63.72
N GLY A 195 11.17 -17.65 -64.59
CA GLY A 195 11.64 -17.47 -65.95
C GLY A 195 10.68 -16.59 -66.75
N PHE A 196 11.19 -15.47 -67.21
CA PHE A 196 10.61 -14.66 -68.27
C PHE A 196 11.55 -14.77 -69.47
N ALA A 197 11.15 -15.57 -70.45
CA ALA A 197 11.60 -15.55 -71.83
C ALA A 197 10.34 -15.76 -72.69
#